data_AF-A0A6J1P517-F1
#
_entry.id   AF-A0A6J1P517-F1
#
_cell.length_a   1.000
_cell.length_b   1.000
_cell.length_c   1.000
_cell.angle_alpha   90.00
_cell.angle_beta   90.00
_cell.angle_gamma   90.00
#
_symmetry.space_group_name_H-M   'P 1'
#
loop_
_entity.id
_entity.type
_entity.pdbx_description
1 polymer ?
#
loop_
_entity_poly.entity_id
_entity_poly.type
_entity_poly.pdbx_seq_one_letter_code
_entity_poly.pdbx_strand_id
1 'polypeptide(L)'
;MWLKMTEEVENIKEEFNTIFDEEDSEKPAKNSVPLEKYEELKKENESLTYELEGYKNEAYLAKDEAEKKFEKFKAHFVAQQALQHKTVFPPLPQQTVERSTANIKPQPPPPTPDDDKVITSGPAVPPTEAKLISILTSFLMVHPLGASLDYLVSYVRSMTRNVTQATVLSTLQKYTELFNCETTGIGACIEHRWYFVTFDVIKKEK
;
A
#
# COMPACT_ATOMS: atom_id res chain seq x y z
N MET A 1 20.91 -64.21 21.55
CA MET A 1 20.07 -63.06 21.19
C MET A 1 19.58 -62.32 22.42
N TRP A 2 18.94 -62.99 23.39
CA TRP A 2 18.49 -62.35 24.64
C TRP A 2 19.64 -61.78 25.49
N LEU A 3 20.76 -62.52 25.64
CA LEU A 3 21.96 -62.02 26.35
C LEU A 3 22.51 -60.71 25.77
N LYS A 4 22.46 -60.55 24.44
CA LYS A 4 22.90 -59.35 23.76
C LYS A 4 21.97 -58.16 24.02
N MET A 5 20.66 -58.42 24.09
CA MET A 5 19.68 -57.39 24.45
C MET A 5 19.84 -56.96 25.91
N THR A 6 20.15 -57.89 26.82
CA THR A 6 20.41 -57.56 28.23
C THR A 6 21.68 -56.72 28.38
N GLU A 7 22.74 -57.07 27.64
CA GLU A 7 23.99 -56.32 27.59
C GLU A 7 23.79 -54.91 27.01
N GLU A 8 23.01 -54.76 25.94
CA GLU A 8 22.64 -53.45 25.39
C GLU A 8 21.85 -52.60 26.40
N VAL A 9 20.94 -53.20 27.18
CA VAL A 9 20.16 -52.50 28.21
C VAL A 9 21.04 -52.08 29.40
N GLU A 10 21.97 -52.92 29.83
CA GLU A 10 22.89 -52.58 30.92
C GLU A 10 23.87 -51.47 30.47
N ASN A 11 24.34 -51.52 29.22
CA ASN A 11 25.19 -50.49 28.63
C ASN A 11 24.45 -49.14 28.51
N ILE A 12 23.17 -49.14 28.11
CA ILE A 12 22.32 -47.94 28.08
C ILE A 12 22.11 -47.37 29.50
N LYS A 13 21.98 -48.25 30.50
CA LYS A 13 21.80 -47.84 31.89
C LYS A 13 23.08 -47.25 32.48
N GLU A 14 24.25 -47.79 32.13
CA GLU A 14 25.55 -47.21 32.49
C GLU A 14 25.79 -45.87 31.78
N GLU A 15 25.46 -45.77 30.48
CA GLU A 15 25.51 -44.50 29.75
C GLU A 15 24.58 -43.45 30.36
N PHE A 16 23.35 -43.83 30.76
CA PHE A 16 22.41 -42.93 31.43
C PHE A 16 22.94 -42.44 32.78
N ASN A 17 23.47 -43.33 33.62
CA ASN A 17 24.04 -42.92 34.91
C ASN A 17 25.25 -42.00 34.74
N THR A 18 26.11 -42.26 33.74
CA THR A 18 27.27 -41.40 33.45
C THR A 18 26.85 -39.99 33.00
N ILE A 19 25.77 -39.88 32.23
CA ILE A 19 25.23 -38.59 31.75
C ILE A 19 24.65 -37.72 32.88
N PHE A 20 24.07 -38.34 33.91
CA PHE A 20 23.45 -37.62 35.03
C PHE A 20 24.39 -37.45 36.25
N ASP A 21 25.38 -38.32 36.44
CA ASP A 21 26.40 -38.16 37.49
C ASP A 21 27.48 -37.13 37.12
N GLU A 22 27.67 -36.81 35.83
CA GLU A 22 28.56 -35.70 35.41
C GLU A 22 27.92 -34.30 35.59
N GLU A 23 26.69 -34.21 36.13
CA GLU A 23 25.99 -32.94 36.39
C GLU A 23 26.55 -32.13 37.60
N ASP A 24 27.74 -32.49 38.14
CA ASP A 24 28.53 -31.66 39.06
C ASP A 24 29.85 -31.14 38.44
N SER A 25 30.03 -31.29 37.12
CA SER A 25 31.20 -30.78 36.39
C SER A 25 30.79 -29.93 35.17
N GLU A 26 30.79 -28.61 35.38
CA GLU A 26 30.83 -27.51 34.40
C GLU A 26 30.53 -27.78 32.88
N LYS A 27 29.22 -27.71 32.51
CA LYS A 27 28.62 -27.16 31.24
C LYS A 27 28.87 -27.87 29.88
N PRO A 28 28.04 -27.62 28.80
CA PRO A 28 26.84 -26.78 28.68
C PRO A 28 25.62 -27.43 27.98
N ALA A 29 24.41 -27.17 28.52
CA ALA A 29 23.16 -27.34 27.79
C ALA A 29 23.00 -26.26 26.70
N LYS A 30 23.01 -26.68 25.43
CA LYS A 30 22.75 -25.85 24.25
C LYS A 30 21.28 -25.44 24.19
N ASN A 31 20.90 -24.34 24.86
CA ASN A 31 19.78 -23.44 24.51
C ASN A 31 19.58 -22.26 25.49
N SER A 32 20.49 -22.00 26.43
CA SER A 32 20.39 -20.79 27.24
C SER A 32 21.06 -19.59 26.53
N VAL A 33 20.27 -18.56 26.24
CA VAL A 33 20.81 -17.26 25.82
C VAL A 33 21.67 -16.73 26.98
N PRO A 34 22.91 -16.27 26.74
CA PRO A 34 23.73 -15.68 27.80
C PRO A 34 22.96 -14.57 28.52
N LEU A 35 22.97 -14.57 29.85
CA LEU A 35 22.17 -13.65 30.68
C LEU A 35 22.38 -12.17 30.30
N GLU A 36 23.59 -11.80 29.94
CA GLU A 36 23.95 -10.46 29.47
C GLU A 36 23.24 -10.10 28.16
N LYS A 37 23.22 -11.02 27.19
CA LYS A 37 22.48 -10.85 25.92
C LYS A 37 20.97 -10.79 26.15
N TYR A 38 20.44 -11.50 27.15
CA TYR A 38 19.04 -11.41 27.53
C TYR A 38 18.69 -10.03 28.09
N GLU A 39 19.54 -9.47 28.97
CA GLU A 39 19.34 -8.13 29.52
C GLU A 39 19.49 -7.02 28.47
N GLU A 40 20.40 -7.17 27.51
CA GLU A 40 20.51 -6.27 26.36
C GLU A 40 19.25 -6.29 25.49
N LEU A 41 18.78 -7.50 25.11
CA LEU A 41 17.55 -7.67 24.34
C LEU A 41 16.33 -7.11 25.07
N LYS A 42 16.29 -7.20 26.40
CA LYS A 42 15.21 -6.64 27.22
C LYS A 42 15.21 -5.11 27.16
N LYS A 43 16.37 -4.47 27.29
CA LYS A 43 16.51 -3.01 27.15
C LYS A 43 16.17 -2.53 25.74
N GLU A 44 16.60 -3.27 24.73
CA GLU A 44 16.26 -2.97 23.33
C GLU A 44 14.76 -3.08 23.10
N ASN A 45 14.10 -4.13 23.60
CA ASN A 45 12.65 -4.25 23.53
C ASN A 45 11.91 -3.11 24.23
N GLU A 46 12.40 -2.69 25.40
CA GLU A 46 11.83 -1.55 26.12
C GLU A 46 11.99 -0.25 25.29
N SER A 47 13.18 -0.03 24.71
CA SER A 47 13.46 1.09 23.82
C SER A 47 12.53 1.09 22.59
N LEU A 48 12.41 -0.05 21.92
CA LEU A 48 11.54 -0.22 20.75
C LEU A 48 10.06 0.02 21.09
N THR A 49 9.65 -0.33 22.31
CA THR A 49 8.28 -0.08 22.78
C THR A 49 7.99 1.42 22.85
N TYR A 50 8.90 2.20 23.45
CA TYR A 50 8.76 3.66 23.51
C TYR A 50 8.80 4.30 22.11
N GLU A 51 9.67 3.81 21.22
CA GLU A 51 9.76 4.31 19.85
C GLU A 51 8.47 4.04 19.07
N LEU A 52 7.91 2.83 19.18
CA LEU A 52 6.62 2.48 18.56
C LEU A 52 5.46 3.32 19.11
N GLU A 53 5.47 3.62 20.41
CA GLU A 53 4.48 4.50 21.02
C GLU A 53 4.60 5.94 20.50
N GLY A 54 5.84 6.41 20.28
CA GLY A 54 6.12 7.68 19.61
C GLY A 54 5.55 7.73 18.19
N TYR A 55 5.86 6.74 17.35
CA TYR A 55 5.32 6.68 15.98
C TYR A 55 3.81 6.57 15.93
N LYS A 56 3.18 5.84 16.87
CA LYS A 56 1.73 5.81 16.99
C LYS A 56 1.13 7.19 17.28
N ASN A 57 1.74 7.94 18.21
CA ASN A 57 1.29 9.30 18.54
C ASN A 57 1.43 10.25 17.35
N GLU A 58 2.57 10.22 16.67
CA GLU A 58 2.80 11.04 15.47
C GLU A 58 1.81 10.71 14.34
N ALA A 59 1.56 9.43 14.08
CA ALA A 59 0.58 8.99 13.10
C ALA A 59 -0.84 9.46 13.46
N TYR A 60 -1.19 9.44 14.75
CA TYR A 60 -2.48 9.93 15.23
C TYR A 60 -2.63 11.44 15.00
N LEU A 61 -1.59 12.23 15.31
CA LEU A 61 -1.54 13.66 15.04
C LEU A 61 -1.69 13.99 13.55
N ALA A 62 -0.95 13.28 12.69
CA ALA A 62 -1.03 13.47 11.24
C ALA A 62 -2.43 13.16 10.69
N LYS A 63 -3.07 12.10 11.21
CA LYS A 63 -4.44 11.74 10.84
C LYS A 63 -5.44 12.82 11.26
N ASP A 64 -5.37 13.30 12.50
CA ASP A 64 -6.24 14.37 13.01
C ASP A 64 -6.07 15.67 12.21
N GLU A 65 -4.83 16.03 11.84
CA GLU A 65 -4.57 17.20 11.00
C GLU A 65 -5.18 17.05 9.59
N ALA A 66 -5.05 15.86 8.98
CA ALA A 66 -5.63 15.57 7.68
C ALA A 66 -7.16 15.64 7.70
N GLU A 67 -7.80 15.11 8.75
CA GLU A 67 -9.25 15.16 8.95
C GLU A 67 -9.74 16.60 9.12
N LYS A 68 -9.05 17.43 9.89
CA LYS A 68 -9.35 18.87 10.01
C LYS A 68 -9.21 19.61 8.69
N LYS A 69 -8.18 19.30 7.88
CA LYS A 69 -8.02 19.89 6.53
C LYS A 69 -9.16 19.46 5.61
N PHE A 70 -9.55 18.20 5.68
CA PHE A 70 -10.66 17.67 4.89
C PHE A 70 -12.00 18.32 5.26
N GLU A 71 -12.30 18.51 6.55
CA GLU A 71 -13.51 19.23 6.98
C GLU A 71 -13.52 20.69 6.51
N LYS A 72 -12.37 21.39 6.60
CA LYS A 72 -12.25 22.74 6.05
C LYS A 72 -12.50 22.79 4.55
N PHE A 73 -11.95 21.83 3.80
CA PHE A 73 -12.17 21.73 2.36
C PHE A 73 -13.66 21.49 2.04
N LYS A 74 -14.31 20.58 2.76
CA LYS A 74 -15.74 20.28 2.60
C LYS A 74 -16.61 21.50 2.90
N ALA A 75 -16.33 22.22 3.99
CA ALA A 75 -17.05 23.46 4.33
C ALA A 75 -16.87 24.53 3.24
N HIS A 76 -15.65 24.69 2.71
CA HIS A 76 -15.38 25.62 1.62
C HIS A 76 -16.15 25.26 0.35
N PHE A 77 -16.18 23.98 -0.01
CA PHE A 77 -16.92 23.48 -1.16
C PHE A 77 -18.42 23.76 -1.06
N VAL A 78 -19.03 23.47 0.10
CA VAL A 78 -20.46 23.74 0.36
C VAL A 78 -20.76 25.24 0.28
N ALA A 79 -19.91 26.09 0.85
CA ALA A 79 -20.08 27.55 0.79
C ALA A 79 -20.01 28.07 -0.66
N GLN A 80 -19.08 27.55 -1.47
CA GLN A 80 -18.95 27.90 -2.88
C GLN A 80 -20.17 27.48 -3.71
N GLN A 81 -20.70 26.28 -3.47
CA GLN A 81 -21.91 25.80 -4.13
C GLN A 81 -23.14 26.64 -3.75
N ALA A 82 -23.27 27.04 -2.48
CA ALA A 82 -24.39 27.85 -1.99
C ALA A 82 -24.43 29.26 -2.63
N LEU A 83 -23.28 29.84 -2.96
CA LEU A 83 -23.19 31.13 -3.65
C LEU A 83 -23.64 31.05 -5.12
N GLN A 84 -23.43 29.91 -5.79
CA GLN A 84 -23.82 29.73 -7.20
C GLN A 84 -25.34 29.56 -7.39
N HIS A 85 -26.06 29.06 -6.38
CA HIS A 85 -27.51 28.80 -6.48
C HIS A 85 -28.41 30.02 -6.17
N LYS A 86 -27.87 31.21 -5.83
CA LYS A 86 -28.66 32.41 -5.51
C LYS A 86 -28.86 33.32 -6.73
N THR A 87 -29.55 32.85 -7.78
CA THR A 87 -30.06 33.70 -8.87
C THR A 87 -31.41 33.21 -9.43
N VAL A 88 -32.50 33.30 -8.65
CA VAL A 88 -33.86 33.26 -9.24
C VAL A 88 -34.77 34.24 -8.49
N PHE A 89 -35.00 35.42 -9.10
CA PHE A 89 -36.14 36.29 -8.80
C PHE A 89 -37.00 36.42 -10.08
N PRO A 90 -38.34 36.50 -9.98
CA PRO A 90 -39.23 36.55 -11.14
C PRO A 90 -39.29 37.96 -11.77
N PRO A 91 -39.63 38.10 -13.07
CA PRO A 91 -39.56 39.38 -13.77
C PRO A 91 -40.83 40.22 -13.57
N LEU A 92 -40.65 41.53 -13.32
CA LEU A 92 -41.69 42.56 -13.47
C LEU A 92 -41.28 43.59 -14.56
N PRO A 93 -42.25 44.30 -15.17
CA PRO A 93 -42.27 44.59 -16.60
C PRO A 93 -41.48 45.83 -17.04
N GLN A 94 -41.22 45.84 -18.35
CA GLN A 94 -40.39 46.72 -19.15
C GLN A 94 -40.73 48.22 -19.01
N GLN A 95 -39.68 49.05 -18.86
CA GLN A 95 -39.69 50.45 -19.29
C GLN A 95 -38.57 50.69 -20.30
N THR A 96 -39.00 51.08 -21.49
CA THR A 96 -38.24 51.54 -22.64
C THR A 96 -37.46 52.80 -22.32
N VAL A 97 -36.13 52.74 -22.40
CA VAL A 97 -35.31 53.90 -22.78
C VAL A 97 -34.13 53.42 -23.61
N GLU A 98 -34.14 53.81 -24.88
CA GLU A 98 -33.06 53.63 -25.84
C GLU A 98 -31.86 54.51 -25.44
N ARG A 99 -30.69 53.89 -25.22
CA ARG A 99 -29.41 54.52 -25.58
C ARG A 99 -28.26 53.51 -25.61
N SER A 100 -27.83 53.20 -26.83
CA SER A 100 -26.47 52.88 -27.26
C SER A 100 -25.41 52.60 -26.19
N THR A 101 -24.95 51.34 -26.10
CA THR A 101 -23.52 50.95 -26.12
C THR A 101 -23.40 49.42 -26.09
N ALA A 102 -22.62 48.89 -27.03
CA ALA A 102 -21.90 47.62 -27.04
C ALA A 102 -22.49 46.42 -26.26
N ASN A 103 -22.95 45.44 -27.03
CA ASN A 103 -23.24 44.06 -26.61
C ASN A 103 -21.98 43.38 -26.03
N ILE A 104 -21.79 43.42 -24.71
CA ILE A 104 -20.81 42.58 -24.00
C ILE A 104 -21.55 41.34 -23.50
N LYS A 105 -21.61 40.31 -24.35
CA LYS A 105 -21.74 38.92 -23.89
C LYS A 105 -20.50 38.60 -23.04
N PRO A 106 -20.60 37.90 -21.91
CA PRO A 106 -19.43 37.23 -21.34
C PRO A 106 -18.98 36.19 -22.36
N GLN A 107 -17.91 36.49 -23.07
CA GLN A 107 -17.19 35.53 -23.87
C GLN A 107 -16.61 34.49 -22.91
N PRO A 108 -16.63 33.18 -23.23
CA PRO A 108 -15.86 32.21 -22.48
C PRO A 108 -14.40 32.69 -22.42
N PRO A 109 -13.70 32.49 -21.29
CA PRO A 109 -12.32 32.95 -21.14
C PRO A 109 -11.48 32.44 -22.33
N PRO A 110 -10.58 33.27 -22.88
CA PRO A 110 -9.67 32.82 -23.91
C PRO A 110 -8.85 31.64 -23.40
N PRO A 111 -8.54 30.64 -24.24
CA PRO A 111 -7.55 29.63 -23.89
C PRO A 111 -6.25 30.35 -23.55
N THR A 112 -5.81 30.20 -22.31
CA THR A 112 -4.48 30.65 -21.89
C THR A 112 -3.45 29.89 -22.73
N PRO A 113 -2.54 30.57 -23.44
CA PRO A 113 -1.45 29.92 -24.14
C PRO A 113 -0.35 29.58 -23.12
N ASP A 114 -0.58 28.56 -22.31
CA ASP A 114 0.43 27.96 -21.43
C ASP A 114 0.13 26.47 -21.11
N ASP A 115 -0.55 25.77 -22.03
CA ASP A 115 -0.78 24.32 -21.98
C ASP A 115 0.12 23.54 -22.95
N ASP A 116 1.21 24.16 -23.41
CA ASP A 116 2.18 23.52 -24.31
C ASP A 116 3.56 23.43 -23.65
N LYS A 117 3.66 22.51 -22.67
CA LYS A 117 4.83 21.61 -22.45
C LYS A 117 4.71 20.81 -21.14
N VAL A 118 3.60 20.10 -20.93
CA VAL A 118 3.81 18.73 -20.44
C VAL A 118 4.11 17.92 -21.69
N ILE A 119 5.40 17.71 -21.92
CA ILE A 119 5.89 16.78 -22.92
C ILE A 119 5.37 15.40 -22.48
N THR A 120 4.15 15.04 -22.89
CA THR A 120 3.70 13.65 -22.92
C THR A 120 4.38 12.99 -24.12
N SER A 121 5.70 12.86 -24.08
CA SER A 121 6.49 12.03 -25.01
C SER A 121 6.32 10.56 -24.67
N GLY A 122 5.08 10.13 -24.44
CA GLY A 122 4.73 8.75 -24.14
C GLY A 122 3.75 8.23 -25.19
N PRO A 123 3.81 6.94 -25.55
CA PRO A 123 2.82 6.33 -26.43
C PRO A 123 1.41 6.53 -25.84
N ALA A 124 0.48 7.02 -26.65
CA ALA A 124 -0.90 7.24 -26.23
C ALA A 124 -1.52 5.90 -25.77
N VAL A 125 -1.83 5.79 -24.48
CA VAL A 125 -2.45 4.59 -23.90
C VAL A 125 -3.93 4.56 -24.31
N PRO A 126 -4.43 3.47 -24.92
CA PRO A 126 -5.84 3.31 -25.25
C PRO A 126 -6.75 3.56 -24.03
N PRO A 127 -7.92 4.21 -24.18
CA PRO A 127 -8.82 4.52 -23.05
C PRO A 127 -9.24 3.28 -22.25
N THR A 128 -9.42 2.14 -22.92
CA THR A 128 -9.74 0.85 -22.29
C THR A 128 -8.60 0.36 -21.39
N GLU A 129 -7.36 0.54 -21.84
CA GLU A 129 -6.16 0.15 -21.11
C GLU A 129 -5.91 1.12 -19.94
N ALA A 130 -6.09 2.42 -20.16
CA ALA A 130 -6.02 3.44 -19.10
C ALA A 130 -7.00 3.12 -17.97
N LYS A 131 -8.26 2.77 -18.30
CA LYS A 131 -9.26 2.35 -17.30
C LYS A 131 -8.81 1.12 -16.52
N LEU A 132 -8.23 0.11 -17.19
CA LEU A 132 -7.74 -1.10 -16.53
C LEU A 132 -6.60 -0.79 -15.57
N ILE A 133 -5.63 0.03 -16.00
CA ILE A 133 -4.53 0.50 -15.16
C ILE A 133 -5.09 1.22 -13.94
N SER A 134 -6.03 2.16 -14.11
CA SER A 134 -6.61 2.90 -12.98
C SER A 134 -7.27 1.98 -11.95
N ILE A 135 -7.99 0.94 -12.39
CA ILE A 135 -8.63 -0.03 -11.50
C ILE A 135 -7.56 -0.85 -10.75
N LEU A 136 -6.56 -1.36 -11.46
CA LEU A 136 -5.47 -2.15 -10.88
C LEU A 136 -4.64 -1.34 -9.88
N THR A 137 -4.27 -0.10 -10.24
CA THR A 137 -3.58 0.84 -9.36
C THR A 137 -4.40 1.11 -8.10
N SER A 138 -5.67 1.49 -8.26
CA SER A 138 -6.54 1.80 -7.10
C SER A 138 -6.69 0.62 -6.14
N PHE A 139 -6.77 -0.60 -6.69
CA PHE A 139 -6.81 -1.81 -5.89
C PHE A 139 -5.49 -2.04 -5.16
N LEU A 140 -4.37 -2.10 -5.88
CA LEU A 140 -3.08 -2.44 -5.29
C LEU A 140 -2.59 -1.38 -4.29
N MET A 141 -3.01 -0.11 -4.42
CA MET A 141 -2.74 0.93 -3.43
C MET A 141 -3.29 0.62 -2.02
N VAL A 142 -4.38 -0.15 -1.91
CA VAL A 142 -4.96 -0.54 -0.62
C VAL A 142 -4.50 -1.94 -0.16
N HIS A 143 -3.62 -2.59 -0.91
CA HIS A 143 -3.09 -3.94 -0.62
C HIS A 143 -1.57 -3.91 -0.39
N PRO A 144 -1.10 -3.56 0.83
CA PRO A 144 0.33 -3.45 1.13
C PRO A 144 1.09 -4.78 1.03
N LEU A 145 0.39 -5.92 1.17
CA LEU A 145 0.94 -7.27 0.98
C LEU A 145 0.82 -7.77 -0.47
N GLY A 146 0.39 -6.91 -1.39
CA GLY A 146 0.13 -7.28 -2.77
C GLY A 146 -1.06 -8.22 -2.94
N ALA A 147 -1.26 -8.69 -4.17
CA ALA A 147 -2.36 -9.58 -4.52
C ALA A 147 -1.95 -10.61 -5.57
N SER A 148 -2.58 -11.79 -5.53
CA SER A 148 -2.41 -12.78 -6.60
C SER A 148 -3.10 -12.34 -7.88
N LEU A 149 -2.61 -12.85 -9.02
CA LEU A 149 -3.21 -12.56 -10.32
C LEU A 149 -4.70 -12.94 -10.38
N ASP A 150 -5.07 -14.11 -9.85
CA ASP A 150 -6.46 -14.57 -9.83
C ASP A 150 -7.37 -13.64 -9.02
N TYR A 151 -6.85 -13.08 -7.93
CA TYR A 151 -7.61 -12.12 -7.13
C TYR A 151 -7.80 -10.79 -7.88
N LEU A 152 -6.74 -10.29 -8.52
CA LEU A 152 -6.82 -9.11 -9.37
C LEU A 152 -7.84 -9.28 -10.50
N VAL A 153 -7.78 -10.41 -11.21
CA VAL A 153 -8.73 -10.72 -12.28
C VAL A 153 -10.16 -10.77 -11.76
N SER A 154 -10.38 -11.39 -10.59
CA SER A 154 -11.69 -11.45 -9.95
C SER A 154 -12.21 -10.07 -9.58
N TYR A 155 -11.36 -9.22 -9.00
CA TYR A 155 -11.70 -7.85 -8.66
C TYR A 155 -12.03 -7.01 -9.90
N VAL A 156 -11.19 -7.06 -10.93
CA VAL A 156 -11.43 -6.31 -12.18
C VAL A 156 -12.75 -6.76 -12.82
N ARG A 157 -13.06 -8.06 -12.84
CA ARG A 157 -14.33 -8.58 -13.37
C ARG A 157 -15.57 -8.08 -12.62
N SER A 158 -15.45 -7.74 -11.34
CA SER A 158 -16.54 -7.13 -10.58
C SER A 158 -16.89 -5.72 -11.08
N MET A 159 -15.92 -5.02 -11.68
CA MET A 159 -16.07 -3.66 -12.23
C MET A 159 -16.30 -3.66 -13.75
N THR A 160 -15.66 -4.59 -14.48
CA THR A 160 -15.70 -4.70 -15.93
C THR A 160 -15.93 -6.17 -16.36
N ARG A 161 -17.13 -6.47 -16.86
CA ARG A 161 -17.58 -7.86 -17.08
C ARG A 161 -16.80 -8.67 -18.14
N ASN A 162 -15.95 -8.02 -18.95
CA ASN A 162 -15.32 -8.64 -20.13
C ASN A 162 -13.79 -8.63 -20.12
N VAL A 163 -13.16 -8.77 -18.94
CA VAL A 163 -11.70 -8.87 -18.83
C VAL A 163 -11.22 -10.32 -18.74
N THR A 164 -10.21 -10.65 -19.56
CA THR A 164 -9.52 -11.95 -19.51
C THR A 164 -8.31 -11.88 -18.58
N GLN A 165 -7.92 -13.02 -18.03
CA GLN A 165 -6.71 -13.13 -17.21
C GLN A 165 -5.44 -12.73 -17.97
N ALA A 166 -5.35 -13.09 -19.25
CA ALA A 166 -4.25 -12.71 -20.12
C ALA A 166 -4.15 -11.18 -20.26
N THR A 167 -5.27 -10.48 -20.45
CA THR A 167 -5.27 -9.02 -20.55
C THR A 167 -4.73 -8.36 -19.28
N VAL A 168 -5.17 -8.81 -18.10
CA VAL A 168 -4.67 -8.28 -16.82
C VAL A 168 -3.18 -8.54 -16.67
N LEU A 169 -2.73 -9.76 -16.94
CA LEU A 169 -1.31 -10.13 -16.85
C LEU A 169 -0.45 -9.30 -17.83
N SER A 170 -0.88 -9.16 -19.09
CA SER A 170 -0.16 -8.37 -20.09
C SER A 170 -0.08 -6.89 -19.70
N THR A 171 -1.14 -6.32 -19.12
CA THR A 171 -1.11 -4.94 -18.61
C THR A 171 -0.15 -4.80 -17.44
N LEU A 172 -0.19 -5.71 -16.46
CA LEU A 172 0.73 -5.69 -15.32
C LEU A 172 2.21 -5.81 -15.77
N GLN A 173 2.50 -6.67 -16.73
CA GLN A 173 3.85 -6.84 -17.30
C GLN A 173 4.29 -5.67 -18.19
N LYS A 174 3.35 -4.96 -18.83
CA LYS A 174 3.65 -3.83 -19.71
C LYS A 174 4.04 -2.57 -18.95
N TYR A 175 3.46 -2.35 -17.78
CA TYR A 175 3.69 -1.15 -16.95
C TYR A 175 4.52 -1.49 -15.71
N THR A 176 5.77 -1.93 -15.92
CA THR A 176 6.71 -2.32 -14.84
C THR A 176 7.05 -1.17 -13.89
N GLU A 177 6.95 0.07 -14.35
CA GLU A 177 7.14 1.27 -13.52
C GLU A 177 6.03 1.46 -12.49
N LEU A 178 4.85 0.86 -12.73
CA LEU A 178 3.69 0.96 -11.84
C LEU A 178 3.45 -0.34 -11.06
N PHE A 179 3.79 -1.48 -11.64
CA PHE A 179 3.48 -2.79 -11.08
C PHE A 179 4.71 -3.68 -11.01
N ASN A 180 4.96 -4.25 -9.84
CA ASN A 180 6.03 -5.21 -9.62
C ASN A 180 5.44 -6.57 -9.20
N CYS A 181 6.03 -7.66 -9.69
CA CYS A 181 5.68 -9.02 -9.32
C CYS A 181 6.81 -9.61 -8.47
N GLU A 182 6.52 -9.91 -7.22
CA GLU A 182 7.43 -10.62 -6.34
C GLU A 182 7.08 -12.11 -6.34
N THR A 183 8.09 -12.94 -6.58
CA THR A 183 7.96 -14.40 -6.48
C THR A 183 8.62 -14.84 -5.18
N THR A 184 7.82 -15.27 -4.22
CA THR A 184 8.29 -15.74 -2.90
C THR A 184 8.08 -17.24 -2.75
N GLY A 185 8.97 -17.91 -2.01
CA GLY A 185 8.87 -19.35 -1.72
C GLY A 185 9.75 -20.24 -2.62
N ILE A 186 9.73 -21.55 -2.35
CA ILE A 186 10.54 -22.55 -3.07
C ILE A 186 9.65 -23.75 -3.43
N GLY A 187 9.72 -24.21 -4.68
CA GLY A 187 9.03 -25.42 -5.14
C GLY A 187 7.50 -25.27 -5.10
N ALA A 188 6.83 -26.16 -4.37
CA ALA A 188 5.36 -26.19 -4.27
C ALA A 188 4.75 -24.99 -3.51
N CYS A 189 5.57 -24.20 -2.80
CA CYS A 189 5.12 -23.02 -2.06
C CYS A 189 5.38 -21.70 -2.81
N ILE A 190 5.59 -21.74 -4.13
CA ILE A 190 5.87 -20.54 -4.91
C ILE A 190 4.60 -19.68 -5.05
N GLU A 191 4.66 -18.46 -4.57
CA GLU A 191 3.57 -17.49 -4.64
C GLU A 191 3.99 -16.28 -5.48
N HIS A 192 3.11 -15.86 -6.40
CA HIS A 192 3.30 -14.66 -7.21
C HIS A 192 2.37 -13.57 -6.68
N ARG A 193 2.95 -12.50 -6.11
CA ARG A 193 2.19 -11.34 -5.65
C ARG A 193 2.56 -10.10 -6.45
N TRP A 194 1.53 -9.38 -6.89
CA TRP A 194 1.66 -8.10 -7.57
C TRP A 194 1.48 -6.96 -6.58
N TYR A 195 2.31 -5.92 -6.73
CA TYR A 195 2.32 -4.72 -5.90
C TYR A 195 2.25 -3.48 -6.77
N PHE A 196 1.70 -2.40 -6.21
CA PHE A 196 1.82 -1.07 -6.80
C PHE A 196 3.11 -0.43 -6.33
N VAL A 197 3.91 0.06 -7.29
CA VAL A 197 5.18 0.74 -7.02
C VAL A 197 4.91 2.23 -6.87
N THR A 198 5.11 2.76 -5.66
CA THR A 198 5.13 4.19 -5.39
C THR A 198 6.49 4.79 -5.82
N PHE A 199 6.58 6.13 -5.88
CA PHE A 199 7.77 6.87 -6.33
C PHE A 199 9.06 6.63 -5.53
N ASP A 200 9.08 5.73 -4.54
CA ASP A 200 10.24 5.43 -3.70
C ASP A 200 11.40 4.78 -4.50
N VAL A 201 11.11 4.19 -5.67
CA VAL A 201 12.15 3.59 -6.55
C VAL A 201 13.00 4.65 -7.25
N ILE A 202 12.51 5.89 -7.42
CA ILE A 202 13.26 6.99 -8.09
C ILE A 202 14.45 7.48 -7.24
N LYS A 203 14.54 7.09 -5.95
CA LYS A 203 15.68 7.46 -5.08
C LYS A 203 16.92 6.57 -5.24
N LYS A 204 16.88 5.49 -6.01
CA LYS A 204 18.02 4.55 -6.15
C LYS A 204 19.00 4.86 -7.29
N GLU A 205 18.82 5.97 -8.02
CA GLU A 205 19.85 6.48 -8.93
C GLU A 205 20.64 7.60 -8.24
N LYS A 206 21.68 7.21 -7.49
CA LYS A 206 22.75 8.09 -7.00
C LYS A 206 24.09 7.36 -7.05
#